data_AF-A0AA43T4E7-F1
#
_entry.id   AF-A0AA43T4E7-F1
#
_cell.length_a   1.000
_cell.length_b   1.000
_cell.length_c   1.000
_cell.angle_alpha   90.00
_cell.angle_beta   90.00
_cell.angle_gamma   90.00
#
_symmetry.space_group_name_H-M   'P 1'
#
loop_
_entity.id
_entity.type
_entity.pdbx_description
1 polymer ?
#
loop_
_entity_poly.entity_id
_entity_poly.type
_entity_poly.pdbx_seq_one_letter_code
_entity_poly.pdbx_strand_id
1 'polypeptide(L)'
;MLNIEKTLQSVRGLLDRLGKEGVEFTLVESKYSDCVADVRNPNNKVYVFLECSIRPNGTFVWLDYDRHKGVCDFDEFRMRIITLTADACLDKAKDKRKQWADLCDGTDTPMPDSLAAAVSDMEDKANRLKALLEPDDPPLLDKRDTAILKELKPYDVVKPAEESQRLRELGVLERRYYIDQVFDALTDKGEKALKFASHVERTV
;
A
#
# COMPACT_ATOMS: atom_id res chain seq x y z
N MET A 1 13.27 25.32 10.50
CA MET A 1 12.37 24.70 9.51
C MET A 1 11.19 24.14 10.29
N LEU A 2 9.99 24.65 10.02
CA LEU A 2 8.76 24.16 10.67
C LEU A 2 8.50 22.72 10.22
N ASN A 3 7.84 21.89 11.06
CA ASN A 3 7.50 20.51 10.70
C ASN A 3 6.79 20.42 9.35
N ILE A 4 5.88 21.35 9.05
CA ILE A 4 5.17 21.40 7.77
C ILE A 4 6.09 21.64 6.57
N GLU A 5 7.09 22.53 6.67
CA GLU A 5 8.00 22.82 5.56
C GLU A 5 8.80 21.58 5.18
N LYS A 6 9.28 20.85 6.19
CA LYS A 6 9.98 19.57 6.01
C LYS A 6 9.06 18.53 5.37
N THR A 7 7.83 18.37 5.87
CA THR A 7 6.85 17.46 5.27
C THR A 7 6.59 17.78 3.81
N LEU A 8 6.35 19.06 3.46
CA LEU A 8 6.09 19.47 2.08
C LEU A 8 7.30 19.22 1.17
N GLN A 9 8.52 19.43 1.67
CA GLN A 9 9.73 19.10 0.93
C GLN A 9 9.85 17.59 0.68
N SER A 10 9.62 16.76 1.70
CA SER A 10 9.64 15.30 1.58
C SER A 10 8.57 14.79 0.61
N VAL A 11 7.36 15.36 0.66
CA VAL A 11 6.28 15.04 -0.28
C VAL A 11 6.69 15.37 -1.70
N ARG A 12 7.22 16.56 -1.98
CA ARG A 12 7.70 16.92 -3.33
C ARG A 12 8.75 15.95 -3.85
N GLY A 13 9.71 15.56 -3.01
CA GLY A 13 10.71 14.55 -3.37
C GLY A 13 10.10 13.19 -3.68
N LEU A 14 9.09 12.76 -2.93
CA LEU A 14 8.35 11.54 -3.20
C LEU A 14 7.56 11.63 -4.52
N LEU A 15 6.84 12.72 -4.76
CA LEU A 15 6.05 12.89 -5.99
C LEU A 15 6.95 12.94 -7.23
N ASP A 16 8.14 13.53 -7.16
CA ASP A 16 9.14 13.50 -8.24
C ASP A 16 9.62 12.05 -8.54
N ARG A 17 9.87 11.25 -7.50
CA ARG A 17 10.22 9.83 -7.66
C ARG A 17 9.10 9.03 -8.30
N LEU A 18 7.85 9.24 -7.89
CA LEU A 18 6.67 8.61 -8.51
C LEU A 18 6.50 9.06 -9.97
N GLY A 19 6.74 10.34 -10.26
CA GLY A 19 6.69 10.90 -11.60
C GLY A 19 7.66 10.24 -12.58
N LYS A 20 8.88 9.92 -12.12
CA LYS A 20 9.88 9.16 -12.90
C LYS A 20 9.41 7.77 -13.30
N GLU A 21 8.49 7.18 -12.53
CA GLU A 21 7.85 5.90 -12.84
C GLU A 21 6.58 6.04 -13.70
N GLY A 22 6.28 7.26 -14.16
CA GLY A 22 5.09 7.57 -14.95
C GLY A 22 3.80 7.52 -14.12
N VAL A 23 3.89 7.91 -12.84
CA VAL A 23 2.75 8.14 -11.96
C VAL A 23 2.80 9.59 -11.47
N GLU A 24 1.83 10.39 -11.91
CA GLU A 24 1.78 11.79 -11.56
C GLU A 24 0.86 12.01 -10.37
N PHE A 25 1.35 12.78 -9.40
CA PHE A 25 0.56 13.40 -8.36
C PHE A 25 0.98 14.87 -8.29
N THR A 26 0.05 15.73 -7.90
CA THR A 26 0.29 17.15 -7.72
C THR A 26 -0.04 17.57 -6.30
N LEU A 27 0.76 18.49 -5.79
CA LEU A 27 0.47 19.17 -4.54
C LEU A 27 -0.26 20.47 -4.89
N VAL A 28 -1.47 20.65 -4.36
CA VAL A 28 -2.30 21.83 -4.59
C VAL A 28 -2.70 22.47 -3.27
N GLU A 29 -3.07 23.74 -3.28
CA GLU A 29 -3.63 24.41 -2.11
C GLU A 29 -4.91 23.67 -1.66
N SER A 30 -5.01 23.42 -0.36
CA SER A 30 -6.16 22.70 0.18
C SER A 30 -7.41 23.59 0.15
N LYS A 31 -8.56 22.96 -0.09
CA LYS A 31 -9.86 23.63 0.06
C LYS A 31 -10.37 23.63 1.50
N TYR A 32 -9.75 22.81 2.37
CA TYR A 32 -10.13 22.69 3.77
C TYR A 32 -9.35 23.70 4.61
N SER A 33 -10.05 24.48 5.44
CA SER A 33 -9.44 25.54 6.25
C SER A 33 -8.48 25.03 7.33
N ASP A 34 -8.57 23.75 7.69
CA ASP A 34 -7.71 23.08 8.66
C ASP A 34 -6.53 22.32 8.01
N CYS A 35 -6.36 22.43 6.70
CA CYS A 35 -5.31 21.78 5.93
C CYS A 35 -4.47 22.80 5.12
N VAL A 36 -3.21 22.45 4.85
CA VAL A 36 -2.25 23.31 4.15
C VAL A 36 -2.20 22.99 2.67
N ALA A 37 -2.31 21.72 2.30
CA ALA A 37 -2.24 21.28 0.91
C ALA A 37 -2.97 19.95 0.71
N ASP A 38 -3.38 19.68 -0.52
CA ASP A 38 -3.89 18.38 -0.93
C ASP A 38 -2.90 17.71 -1.90
N VAL A 39 -2.76 16.39 -1.77
CA VAL A 39 -2.11 15.54 -2.78
C VAL A 39 -3.20 14.98 -3.68
N ARG A 40 -3.16 15.34 -4.96
CA ARG A 40 -4.16 14.93 -5.94
C ARG A 40 -3.51 14.15 -7.08
N ASN A 41 -4.24 13.21 -7.65
CA ASN A 41 -3.85 12.63 -8.93
C ASN A 41 -4.43 13.53 -10.06
N PRO A 42 -3.61 14.25 -10.84
CA PRO A 42 -4.10 15.08 -11.94
C PRO A 42 -4.72 14.24 -13.07
N ASN A 43 -4.35 12.97 -13.19
CA ASN A 43 -4.73 12.09 -14.29
C ASN A 43 -5.55 10.90 -13.75
N ASN A 44 -6.83 10.89 -14.12
CA ASN A 44 -7.89 9.92 -13.79
C ASN A 44 -7.63 8.44 -14.15
N LYS A 45 -6.39 8.04 -14.41
CA LYS A 45 -6.06 6.66 -14.73
C LYS A 45 -5.90 5.87 -13.44
N VAL A 46 -5.00 6.20 -12.52
CA VAL A 46 -4.68 5.38 -11.32
C VAL A 46 -5.28 6.00 -10.05
N TYR A 47 -6.48 5.57 -9.69
CA TYR A 47 -7.21 6.09 -8.55
C TYR A 47 -6.74 5.45 -7.25
N VAL A 48 -6.06 6.21 -6.39
CA VAL A 48 -5.50 5.72 -5.13
C VAL A 48 -6.21 6.35 -3.95
N PHE A 49 -6.20 7.67 -3.87
CA PHE A 49 -6.91 8.44 -2.86
C PHE A 49 -8.09 9.16 -3.48
N LEU A 50 -9.26 9.04 -2.86
CA LEU A 50 -10.38 9.94 -3.10
C LEU A 50 -10.06 11.32 -2.55
N GLU A 51 -9.46 11.37 -1.34
CA GLU A 51 -8.97 12.58 -0.70
C GLU A 51 -7.65 12.30 0.03
N CYS A 52 -6.70 13.24 -0.04
CA CYS A 52 -5.47 13.18 0.74
C CYS A 52 -5.00 14.61 1.03
N SER A 53 -5.07 15.02 2.29
CA SER A 53 -4.77 16.39 2.73
C SER A 53 -3.70 16.40 3.82
N ILE A 54 -2.88 17.44 3.81
CA ILE A 54 -1.76 17.63 4.73
C ILE A 54 -2.16 18.70 5.76
N ARG A 55 -2.17 18.34 7.04
CA ARG A 55 -2.48 19.25 8.15
C ARG A 55 -1.28 20.14 8.50
N PRO A 56 -1.50 21.30 9.17
CA PRO A 56 -0.42 22.20 9.61
C PRO A 56 0.66 21.57 10.49
N ASN A 57 0.33 20.49 11.21
CA ASN A 57 1.29 19.75 12.02
C ASN A 57 2.17 18.77 11.21
N GLY A 58 1.95 18.65 9.89
CA GLY A 58 2.67 17.75 9.00
C GLY A 58 2.10 16.34 8.90
N THR A 59 0.94 16.06 9.51
CA THR A 59 0.23 14.76 9.37
C THR A 59 -0.68 14.76 8.15
N PHE A 60 -1.03 13.56 7.68
CA PHE A 60 -1.87 13.34 6.51
C PHE A 60 -3.22 12.82 6.96
N VAL A 61 -4.29 13.36 6.39
CA VAL A 61 -5.65 12.79 6.46
C VAL A 61 -5.96 12.26 5.08
N TRP A 62 -6.43 11.04 4.99
CA TRP A 62 -6.66 10.40 3.71
C TRP A 62 -7.94 9.57 3.71
N LEU A 63 -8.49 9.39 2.52
CA LEU A 63 -9.62 8.53 2.18
C LEU A 63 -9.28 7.85 0.85
N ASP A 64 -9.21 6.53 0.82
CA ASP A 64 -8.95 5.75 -0.40
C ASP A 64 -10.25 5.37 -1.13
N TYR A 65 -10.11 4.77 -2.31
CA TYR A 65 -11.25 4.35 -3.13
C TYR A 65 -12.04 3.17 -2.56
N ASP A 66 -11.42 2.39 -1.67
CA ASP A 66 -12.07 1.32 -0.91
C ASP A 66 -12.79 1.84 0.35
N ARG A 67 -12.87 3.18 0.49
CA ARG A 67 -13.51 3.89 1.60
C ARG A 67 -12.85 3.65 2.97
N HIS A 68 -11.58 3.29 2.96
CA HIS A 68 -10.74 3.37 4.14
C HIS A 68 -10.27 4.81 4.34
N LYS A 69 -10.26 5.26 5.59
CA LYS A 69 -9.71 6.56 5.95
C LYS A 69 -8.77 6.44 7.13
N GLY A 70 -7.92 7.44 7.32
CA GLY A 70 -7.03 7.46 8.45
C GLY A 70 -6.28 8.77 8.61
N VAL A 71 -5.48 8.81 9.68
CA VAL A 71 -4.50 9.87 9.91
C VAL A 71 -3.14 9.22 10.07
N CYS A 72 -2.13 9.71 9.36
CA CYS A 72 -0.79 9.15 9.42
C CYS A 72 0.32 10.19 9.33
N ASP A 73 1.55 9.77 9.63
CA ASP A 73 2.76 10.56 9.39
C ASP A 73 3.29 10.37 7.96
N PHE A 74 4.40 11.03 7.63
CA PHE A 74 5.00 10.96 6.30
C PHE A 74 5.49 9.55 5.94
N ASP A 75 6.04 8.80 6.90
CA ASP A 75 6.63 7.48 6.61
C ASP A 75 5.52 6.51 6.22
N GLU A 76 4.43 6.50 6.97
CA GLU A 76 3.26 5.70 6.62
C GLU A 76 2.59 6.21 5.33
N PHE A 77 2.48 7.53 5.13
CA PHE A 77 1.95 8.08 3.89
C PHE A 77 2.78 7.63 2.67
N ARG A 78 4.11 7.71 2.75
CA ARG A 78 5.04 7.24 1.70
C ARG A 78 4.77 5.78 1.36
N MET A 79 4.63 4.94 2.38
CA MET A 79 4.30 3.54 2.19
C MET A 79 2.96 3.35 1.50
N ARG A 80 1.91 4.00 2.00
CA ARG A 80 0.56 3.87 1.47
C ARG A 80 0.47 4.29 0.02
N ILE A 81 0.99 5.46 -0.34
CA ILE A 81 0.89 5.94 -1.72
C ILE A 81 1.65 5.03 -2.69
N ILE A 82 2.82 4.51 -2.31
CA ILE A 82 3.59 3.60 -3.16
C ILE A 82 2.84 2.26 -3.33
N THR A 83 2.47 1.63 -2.22
CA THR A 83 1.81 0.31 -2.23
C THR A 83 0.48 0.35 -2.97
N LEU A 84 -0.40 1.30 -2.62
CA LEU A 84 -1.72 1.40 -3.25
C LEU A 84 -1.62 1.76 -4.74
N THR A 85 -0.65 2.59 -5.15
CA THR A 85 -0.43 2.87 -6.58
C THR A 85 0.03 1.62 -7.32
N ALA A 86 0.94 0.84 -6.73
CA ALA A 86 1.43 -0.39 -7.34
C ALA A 86 0.31 -1.44 -7.47
N ASP A 87 -0.51 -1.61 -6.43
CA ASP A 87 -1.62 -2.54 -6.45
C ASP A 87 -2.71 -2.11 -7.44
N ALA A 88 -3.01 -0.81 -7.55
CA ALA A 88 -3.89 -0.28 -8.58
C ALA A 88 -3.37 -0.49 -10.02
N CYS A 89 -2.05 -0.63 -10.23
CA CYS A 89 -1.50 -1.04 -11.53
C CYS A 89 -1.75 -2.53 -11.80
N LEU A 90 -1.57 -3.39 -10.79
CA LEU A 90 -1.82 -4.83 -10.88
C LEU A 90 -3.31 -5.15 -11.09
N ASP A 91 -4.19 -4.45 -10.39
CA ASP A 91 -5.65 -4.63 -10.52
C ASP A 91 -6.11 -4.31 -11.93
N LYS A 92 -5.60 -3.23 -12.53
CA LYS A 92 -5.90 -2.93 -13.94
C LYS A 92 -5.35 -3.95 -14.92
N ALA A 93 -4.14 -4.45 -14.68
CA ALA A 93 -3.56 -5.50 -15.51
C ALA A 93 -4.46 -6.75 -15.47
N LYS A 94 -4.93 -7.11 -14.26
CA LYS A 94 -5.88 -8.20 -14.03
C LYS A 94 -7.24 -7.94 -14.68
N ASP A 95 -7.79 -6.74 -14.56
CA ASP A 95 -9.06 -6.35 -15.17
C ASP A 95 -9.00 -6.42 -16.70
N LYS A 96 -7.87 -6.00 -17.30
CA LYS A 96 -7.65 -6.12 -18.75
C LYS A 96 -7.63 -7.58 -19.21
N ARG A 97 -6.94 -8.45 -18.47
CA ARG A 97 -6.94 -9.90 -18.76
C ARG A 97 -8.34 -10.48 -18.65
N LYS A 98 -9.09 -10.10 -17.63
CA LYS A 98 -10.47 -10.53 -17.44
C LYS A 98 -11.38 -10.06 -18.57
N GLN A 99 -11.31 -8.77 -18.93
CA GLN A 99 -12.08 -8.21 -20.05
C GLN A 99 -11.79 -8.95 -21.36
N TRP A 100 -10.54 -9.32 -21.62
CA TRP A 100 -10.19 -10.13 -22.78
C TRP A 100 -10.79 -11.53 -22.71
N ALA A 101 -10.64 -12.23 -21.58
CA ALA A 101 -11.24 -13.55 -21.38
C ALA A 101 -12.76 -13.53 -21.56
N ASP A 102 -13.43 -12.50 -21.03
CA ASP A 102 -14.88 -12.31 -21.16
C ASP A 102 -15.29 -12.07 -22.64
N LEU A 103 -14.50 -11.31 -23.42
CA LEU A 103 -14.73 -11.11 -24.85
C LEU A 103 -14.54 -12.39 -25.69
N CYS A 104 -13.75 -13.32 -25.17
CA CYS A 104 -13.47 -14.61 -25.81
C CYS A 104 -14.35 -15.75 -25.25
N ASP A 105 -15.42 -15.45 -24.51
CA ASP A 105 -16.30 -16.44 -23.86
C ASP A 105 -15.52 -17.47 -23.01
N GLY A 106 -14.42 -17.05 -22.39
CA GLY A 106 -13.52 -17.91 -21.61
C GLY A 106 -12.72 -18.92 -22.43
N THR A 107 -12.76 -18.84 -23.77
CA THR A 107 -11.87 -19.62 -24.63
C THR A 107 -10.43 -19.17 -24.42
N ASP A 108 -9.48 -20.12 -24.54
CA ASP A 108 -8.04 -19.87 -24.39
C ASP A 108 -7.46 -19.19 -25.65
N THR A 109 -8.08 -18.06 -26.03
CA THR A 109 -7.65 -17.26 -27.17
C THR A 109 -6.51 -16.35 -26.73
N PRO A 110 -5.35 -16.38 -27.41
CA PRO A 110 -4.23 -15.55 -27.04
C PRO A 110 -4.58 -14.07 -27.14
N MET A 111 -4.13 -13.31 -26.16
CA MET A 111 -4.31 -11.87 -26.13
C MET A 111 -3.55 -11.20 -27.28
N PRO A 112 -4.12 -10.18 -27.95
CA PRO A 112 -3.41 -9.43 -28.98
C PRO A 112 -2.17 -8.74 -28.41
N ASP A 113 -1.08 -8.70 -29.19
CA ASP A 113 0.23 -8.17 -28.75
C ASP A 113 0.15 -6.78 -28.12
N SER A 114 -0.68 -5.90 -28.65
CA SER A 114 -0.86 -4.54 -28.12
C SER A 114 -1.48 -4.51 -26.72
N LEU A 115 -2.40 -5.42 -26.44
CA LEU A 115 -3.02 -5.55 -25.12
C LEU A 115 -2.08 -6.27 -24.16
N ALA A 116 -1.38 -7.31 -24.62
CA ALA A 116 -0.38 -8.03 -23.85
C ALA A 116 0.77 -7.10 -23.40
N ALA A 117 1.27 -6.27 -24.31
CA ALA A 117 2.27 -5.24 -23.99
C ALA A 117 1.76 -4.25 -22.95
N ALA A 118 0.52 -3.76 -23.08
CA ALA A 118 -0.06 -2.84 -22.11
C ALA A 118 -0.25 -3.46 -20.71
N VAL A 119 -0.53 -4.76 -20.65
CA VAL A 119 -0.63 -5.52 -19.40
C VAL A 119 0.76 -5.68 -18.76
N SER A 120 1.76 -6.09 -19.54
CA SER A 120 3.16 -6.19 -19.09
C SER A 120 3.66 -4.85 -18.56
N ASP A 121 3.42 -3.75 -19.27
CA ASP A 121 3.82 -2.41 -18.87
C ASP A 121 3.25 -2.00 -17.50
N MET A 122 2.02 -2.43 -17.18
CA MET A 122 1.39 -2.16 -15.89
C MET A 122 2.02 -2.98 -14.76
N GLU A 123 2.36 -4.24 -15.01
CA GLU A 123 3.01 -5.11 -14.03
C GLU A 123 4.46 -4.67 -13.77
N ASP A 124 5.19 -4.33 -14.83
CA ASP A 124 6.53 -3.78 -14.72
C ASP A 124 6.53 -2.45 -13.97
N LYS A 125 5.52 -1.60 -14.21
CA LYS A 125 5.34 -0.38 -13.43
C LYS A 125 5.08 -0.68 -11.95
N ALA A 126 4.21 -1.64 -11.63
CA ALA A 126 3.97 -2.05 -10.24
C ALA A 126 5.25 -2.53 -9.55
N ASN A 127 6.08 -3.30 -10.26
CA ASN A 127 7.38 -3.77 -9.75
C ASN A 127 8.34 -2.61 -9.48
N ARG A 128 8.47 -1.65 -10.41
CA ARG A 128 9.31 -0.46 -10.21
C ARG A 128 8.82 0.42 -9.06
N LEU A 129 7.51 0.58 -8.90
CA LEU A 129 6.92 1.28 -7.75
C LEU A 129 7.24 0.56 -6.43
N LYS A 130 7.04 -0.76 -6.36
CA LYS A 130 7.39 -1.55 -5.17
C LYS A 130 8.89 -1.48 -4.83
N ALA A 131 9.75 -1.31 -5.83
CA ALA A 131 11.19 -1.09 -5.61
C ALA A 131 11.54 0.28 -5.00
N LEU A 132 10.59 1.23 -4.92
CA LEU A 132 10.79 2.49 -4.20
C LEU A 132 10.67 2.35 -2.67
N LEU A 133 10.16 1.21 -2.20
CA LEU A 133 10.07 0.85 -0.79
C LEU A 133 11.45 0.49 -0.23
N GLU A 134 11.68 0.82 1.03
CA GLU A 134 12.86 0.44 1.78
C GLU A 134 12.71 -1.01 2.27
N PRO A 135 13.79 -1.79 2.41
CA PRO A 135 13.70 -3.19 2.85
C PRO A 135 12.97 -3.39 4.19
N ASP A 136 13.17 -2.44 5.11
CA ASP A 136 12.59 -2.46 6.46
C ASP A 136 11.17 -1.89 6.51
N ASP A 137 10.64 -1.42 5.38
CA ASP A 137 9.30 -0.87 5.33
C ASP A 137 8.23 -1.95 5.54
N PRO A 138 7.30 -1.75 6.50
CA PRO A 138 6.29 -2.74 6.82
C PRO A 138 5.28 -2.90 5.70
N PRO A 139 4.75 -4.11 5.46
CA PRO A 139 3.66 -4.30 4.52
C PRO A 139 2.37 -3.62 5.03
N LEU A 140 1.46 -3.28 4.12
CA LEU A 140 0.08 -2.99 4.49
C LEU A 140 -0.65 -4.31 4.70
N LEU A 141 -1.15 -4.53 5.92
CA LEU A 141 -1.87 -5.76 6.26
C LEU A 141 -3.30 -5.71 5.74
N ASP A 142 -3.77 -6.83 5.20
CA ASP A 142 -5.19 -7.01 4.94
C ASP A 142 -5.97 -7.32 6.23
N LYS A 143 -7.30 -7.45 6.13
CA LYS A 143 -8.16 -7.73 7.28
C LYS A 143 -7.84 -9.07 7.94
N ARG A 144 -7.48 -10.08 7.15
CA ARG A 144 -7.22 -11.45 7.63
C ARG A 144 -5.90 -11.47 8.38
N ASP A 145 -4.85 -10.90 7.81
CA ASP A 145 -3.52 -10.82 8.39
C ASP A 145 -3.54 -10.00 9.67
N THR A 146 -4.25 -8.87 9.64
CA THR A 146 -4.45 -8.05 10.84
C THR A 146 -5.11 -8.84 11.96
N ALA A 147 -6.13 -9.66 11.66
CA ALA A 147 -6.81 -10.47 12.66
C ALA A 147 -5.88 -11.56 13.24
N ILE A 148 -5.18 -12.29 12.37
CA ILE A 148 -4.23 -13.33 12.77
C ILE A 148 -3.16 -12.76 13.72
N LEU A 149 -2.55 -11.64 13.32
CA LEU A 149 -1.46 -11.03 14.08
C LEU A 149 -1.93 -10.41 15.41
N LYS A 150 -3.16 -9.87 15.48
CA LYS A 150 -3.74 -9.34 16.73
C LYS A 150 -4.12 -10.43 17.72
N GLU A 151 -4.50 -11.61 17.24
CA GLU A 151 -4.93 -12.73 18.07
C GLU A 151 -3.78 -13.67 18.47
N LEU A 152 -2.58 -13.47 17.91
CA LEU A 152 -1.40 -14.26 18.24
C LEU A 152 -1.04 -14.10 19.72
N LYS A 153 -1.15 -15.20 20.48
CA LYS A 153 -0.79 -15.21 21.89
C LYS A 153 0.72 -15.47 22.06
N PRO A 154 1.32 -15.05 23.18
CA PRO A 154 2.66 -15.45 23.53
C PRO A 154 2.81 -16.98 23.51
N TYR A 155 3.90 -17.46 22.93
CA TYR A 155 4.23 -18.88 22.81
C TYR A 155 3.29 -19.72 21.91
N ASP A 156 2.38 -19.09 21.16
CA ASP A 156 1.56 -19.78 20.17
C ASP A 156 2.20 -19.79 18.77
N VAL A 157 1.76 -20.73 17.94
CA VAL A 157 2.08 -20.83 16.52
C VAL A 157 0.86 -20.46 15.71
N VAL A 158 1.04 -19.60 14.70
CA VAL A 158 -0.05 -19.28 13.76
C VAL A 158 -0.50 -20.54 13.04
N LYS A 159 -1.82 -20.73 12.98
CA LYS A 159 -2.46 -21.84 12.26
C LYS A 159 -3.37 -21.29 11.15
N PRO A 160 -3.43 -21.97 9.99
CA PRO A 160 -2.67 -23.18 9.64
C PRO A 160 -1.19 -22.85 9.33
N ALA A 161 -0.35 -23.88 9.19
CA ALA A 161 1.11 -23.71 9.08
C ALA A 161 1.52 -22.88 7.85
N GLU A 162 0.72 -22.95 6.79
CA GLU A 162 0.88 -22.19 5.55
C GLU A 162 0.75 -20.68 5.79
N GLU A 163 -0.17 -20.25 6.67
CA GLU A 163 -0.31 -18.84 7.03
C GLU A 163 0.88 -18.35 7.86
N SER A 164 1.34 -19.18 8.80
CA SER A 164 2.55 -18.90 9.56
C SER A 164 3.77 -18.76 8.64
N GLN A 165 3.91 -19.66 7.65
CA GLN A 165 4.99 -19.56 6.68
C GLN A 165 4.88 -18.27 5.85
N ARG A 166 3.71 -17.97 5.27
CA ARG A 166 3.51 -16.77 4.46
C ARG A 166 3.79 -15.47 5.23
N LEU A 167 3.33 -15.38 6.49
CA LEU A 167 3.58 -14.20 7.33
C LEU A 167 5.05 -14.06 7.74
N ARG A 168 5.79 -15.18 7.86
CA ARG A 168 7.25 -15.15 8.04
C ARG A 168 7.98 -14.73 6.77
N GLU A 169 7.55 -15.19 5.59
CA GLU A 169 8.08 -14.75 4.29
C GLU A 169 7.83 -13.26 4.04
N LEU A 170 6.71 -12.73 4.55
CA LEU A 170 6.42 -11.30 4.55
C LEU A 170 7.27 -10.50 5.56
N GLY A 171 8.00 -11.18 6.44
CA GLY A 171 8.89 -10.59 7.44
C GLY A 171 8.17 -9.98 8.65
N VAL A 172 6.87 -10.22 8.81
CA VAL A 172 6.08 -9.69 9.95
C VAL A 172 6.08 -10.63 11.15
N LEU A 173 6.45 -11.89 10.93
CA LEU A 173 6.66 -12.89 11.97
C LEU A 173 8.06 -13.49 11.86
N GLU A 174 8.56 -13.99 12.97
CA GLU A 174 9.68 -14.90 13.02
C GLU A 174 9.37 -16.09 13.92
N ARG A 175 9.95 -17.25 13.59
CA ARG A 175 9.81 -18.46 14.41
C ARG A 175 10.93 -18.52 15.43
N ARG A 176 10.56 -18.54 16.70
CA ARG A 176 11.49 -18.66 17.83
C ARG A 176 11.39 -20.05 18.45
N TYR A 177 12.51 -20.44 19.05
CA TYR A 177 12.68 -21.71 19.74
C TYR A 177 13.16 -21.41 21.15
N TYR A 178 12.43 -21.89 22.16
CA TYR A 178 12.83 -21.76 23.55
C TYR A 178 12.68 -23.10 24.26
N ILE A 179 13.82 -23.70 24.62
CA ILE A 179 13.91 -25.04 25.22
C ILE A 179 13.23 -26.08 24.29
N ASP A 180 12.00 -26.46 24.60
CA ASP A 180 11.16 -27.44 23.90
C ASP A 180 9.95 -26.80 23.19
N GLN A 181 9.84 -25.47 23.23
CA GLN A 181 8.74 -24.70 22.65
C GLN A 181 9.13 -24.09 21.30
N VAL A 182 8.20 -24.17 20.35
CA VAL A 182 8.25 -23.48 19.07
C VAL A 182 7.08 -22.51 19.02
N PHE A 183 7.35 -21.25 18.72
CA PHE A 183 6.31 -20.23 18.65
C PHE A 183 6.64 -19.15 17.62
N ASP A 184 5.60 -18.45 17.19
CA ASP A 184 5.75 -17.29 16.32
C ASP A 184 5.75 -16.00 17.15
N ALA A 185 6.65 -15.09 16.80
CA ALA A 185 6.74 -13.77 17.43
C ALA A 185 6.66 -12.69 16.36
N LEU A 186 6.03 -11.56 16.70
CA LEU A 186 6.05 -10.37 15.86
C LEU A 186 7.48 -9.84 15.76
N THR A 187 7.87 -9.45 14.55
CA THR A 187 9.07 -8.65 14.31
C THR A 187 8.74 -7.17 14.50
N ASP A 188 9.74 -6.29 14.60
CA ASP A 188 9.53 -4.83 14.60
C ASP A 188 8.73 -4.37 13.38
N LYS A 189 8.96 -5.03 12.22
CA LYS A 189 8.21 -4.82 10.99
C LYS A 189 6.74 -5.21 11.15
N GLY A 190 6.46 -6.34 11.80
CA GLY A 190 5.09 -6.78 12.13
C GLY A 190 4.37 -5.84 13.09
N GLU A 191 5.05 -5.36 14.13
CA GLU A 191 4.50 -4.37 15.05
C GLU A 191 4.16 -3.05 14.34
N LYS A 192 5.05 -2.56 13.48
CA LYS A 192 4.82 -1.34 12.69
C LYS A 192 3.67 -1.54 11.69
N ALA A 193 3.56 -2.71 11.07
CA ALA A 193 2.45 -3.07 10.18
C ALA A 193 1.10 -3.07 10.92
N LEU A 194 1.06 -3.62 12.14
CA LEU A 194 -0.13 -3.58 13.00
C LEU A 194 -0.49 -2.16 13.43
N LYS A 195 0.51 -1.32 13.73
CA LYS A 195 0.30 0.10 14.03
C LYS A 195 -0.35 0.81 12.84
N PHE A 196 0.15 0.60 11.62
CA PHE A 196 -0.46 1.17 10.41
C PHE A 196 -1.89 0.68 10.22
N ALA A 197 -2.15 -0.62 10.43
CA ALA A 197 -3.49 -1.18 10.35
C ALA A 197 -4.45 -0.57 11.39
N SER A 198 -3.95 -0.12 12.55
CA SER A 198 -4.75 0.53 13.59
C SER A 198 -5.19 1.97 13.24
N HIS A 199 -4.50 2.64 12.32
CA HIS A 199 -4.85 3.98 11.85
C HIS A 199 -5.96 3.98 10.78
N VAL A 200 -6.41 2.79 10.36
CA VAL A 200 -7.40 2.63 9.30
C VAL A 200 -8.80 2.47 9.90
N GLU A 201 -9.68 3.44 9.62
CA GLU A 201 -11.12 3.34 9.86
C GLU A 201 -11.84 2.96 8.56
N ARG A 202 -12.74 1.96 8.62
CA ARG A 202 -13.67 1.69 7.52
C ARG A 202 -14.89 2.59 7.66
N THR A 203 -15.21 3.36 6.63
CA THR A 203 -16.51 4.01 6.54
C THR A 203 -17.54 3.01 6.00
N VAL A 204 -18.67 2.87 6.72
CA VAL A 204 -19.79 1.98 6.37
C VAL A 204 -20.66 2.64 5.30
#